data_AF-A0A5S9R5I8-F1
#
_entry.id   AF-A0A5S9R5I8-F1
#
_cell.length_a   1.000
_cell.length_b   1.000
_cell.length_c   1.000
_cell.angle_alpha   90.00
_cell.angle_beta   90.00
_cell.angle_gamma   90.00
#
_symmetry.space_group_name_H-M   'P 1'
#
loop_
_entity.id
_entity.type
_entity.pdbx_description
1 polymer ?
#
loop_
_entity_poly.entity_id
_entity_poly.type
_entity_poly.pdbx_seq_one_letter_code
_entity_poly.pdbx_strand_id
1 'polypeptide(L)' 'MTRRRSRNAASVDIGAVLAADPDLAAADAAWLARGYVRTSCRLWLCRDGRYTARLVWRNRAHVCSTISHVVQGLIIA' A
#
# COMPACT_ATOMS: atom_id res chain seq x y z
N MET A 1 14.08 -8.45 22.63
CA MET A 1 13.56 -7.51 21.59
C MET A 1 12.19 -7.98 21.14
N THR A 2 11.13 -7.48 21.78
CA THR A 2 9.75 -7.88 21.46
C THR A 2 9.37 -7.26 20.12
N ARG A 3 9.23 -8.10 19.08
CA ARG A 3 8.71 -7.70 17.77
C ARG A 3 7.30 -7.13 17.97
N ARG A 4 7.20 -5.81 18.06
CA ARG A 4 5.93 -5.08 18.10
C ARG A 4 5.26 -5.36 16.76
N ARG A 5 4.38 -6.38 16.70
CA ARG A 5 3.46 -6.60 15.59
C ARG A 5 2.77 -5.26 15.39
N SER A 6 3.15 -4.51 14.34
CA SER A 6 2.39 -3.35 13.95
C SER A 6 0.96 -3.84 13.78
N ARG A 7 0.00 -3.13 14.36
CA ARG A 7 -1.43 -3.35 14.13
C ARG A 7 -1.69 -3.15 12.64
N ASN A 8 -1.35 -4.14 11.82
CA ASN A 8 -1.93 -4.28 10.51
C ASN A 8 -3.39 -4.55 10.83
N ALA A 9 -4.25 -3.60 10.50
CA ALA A 9 -5.67 -3.91 10.39
C ALA A 9 -5.78 -5.21 9.57
N ALA A 10 -6.62 -6.14 10.01
CA ALA A 10 -6.78 -7.48 9.45
C ALA A 10 -6.71 -7.45 7.91
N SER A 11 -6.03 -8.45 7.31
CA SER A 11 -5.94 -8.73 5.87
C SER A 11 -6.55 -7.64 4.98
N VAL A 12 -5.82 -6.53 4.85
CA VAL A 12 -6.29 -5.34 4.14
C VAL A 12 -6.61 -5.75 2.72
N ASP A 13 -7.86 -5.59 2.31
CA ASP A 13 -8.21 -5.73 0.90
C ASP A 13 -7.54 -4.58 0.13
N ILE A 14 -6.51 -4.92 -0.63
CA ILE A 14 -5.81 -3.98 -1.51
C ILE A 14 -6.81 -3.35 -2.48
N GLY A 15 -7.85 -4.08 -2.89
CA GLY A 15 -8.92 -3.55 -3.73
C GLY A 15 -9.60 -2.34 -3.11
N ALA A 16 -9.96 -2.41 -1.82
CA ALA A 16 -10.57 -1.30 -1.10
C ALA A 16 -9.62 -0.08 -0.97
N VAL A 17 -8.32 -0.31 -0.77
CA VAL A 17 -7.31 0.76 -0.72
C VAL A 17 -7.17 1.45 -2.07
N LEU A 18 -7.11 0.69 -3.16
CA LEU A 18 -7.01 1.24 -4.52
C LEU A 18 -8.33 1.92 -4.94
N ALA A 19 -9.48 1.43 -4.51
CA ALA A 19 -10.77 2.07 -4.75
C ALA A 19 -10.91 3.41 -3.99
N ALA A 20 -10.27 3.54 -2.82
CA ALA A 20 -10.31 4.75 -2.01
C ALA A 20 -9.39 5.88 -2.53
N ASP A 21 -8.42 5.58 -3.40
CA ASP A 21 -7.48 6.58 -3.93
C ASP A 21 -7.14 6.34 -5.42
N PRO A 22 -7.67 7.16 -6.35
CA PRO A 22 -7.50 6.95 -7.78
C PRO A 22 -6.05 7.17 -8.24
N ASP A 23 -5.29 8.05 -7.58
CA ASP A 23 -3.89 8.30 -7.92
C ASP A 23 -3.01 7.08 -7.57
N LEU A 24 -3.28 6.45 -6.43
CA LEU A 24 -2.65 5.20 -6.03
C LEU A 24 -3.05 4.05 -6.96
N ALA A 25 -4.31 3.99 -7.40
CA ALA A 25 -4.75 3.02 -8.41
C ALA A 25 -4.01 3.20 -9.75
N ALA A 26 -3.87 4.43 -10.22
CA ALA A 26 -3.13 4.75 -11.44
C ALA A 26 -1.63 4.40 -11.29
N ALA A 27 -1.03 4.74 -10.14
CA ALA A 27 0.35 4.37 -9.83
C ALA A 27 0.54 2.84 -9.81
N ASP A 28 -0.37 2.11 -9.16
CA ASP A 28 -0.34 0.67 -9.10
C ASP A 28 -0.41 0.03 -10.50
N ALA A 29 -1.36 0.45 -11.34
CA ALA A 29 -1.46 0.00 -12.72
C ALA A 29 -0.17 0.29 -13.51
N ALA A 30 0.41 1.48 -13.34
CA ALA A 30 1.65 1.87 -14.02
C ALA A 30 2.87 1.03 -13.57
N TRP A 31 2.95 0.63 -12.30
CA TRP A 31 4.03 -0.23 -11.81
C TRP A 31 3.86 -1.68 -12.25
N LEU A 32 2.62 -2.20 -12.23
CA LEU A 32 2.31 -3.52 -12.75
C LEU A 32 2.65 -3.65 -14.24
N ALA A 33 2.30 -2.64 -15.06
CA ALA A 33 2.63 -2.60 -16.48
C ALA A 33 4.15 -2.62 -16.75
N ARG A 34 4.96 -2.15 -15.79
CA ARG A 34 6.44 -2.20 -15.83
C ARG A 34 7.03 -3.49 -15.27
N GLY A 35 6.21 -4.50 -15.01
CA GLY A 35 6.63 -5.81 -14.50
C GLY A 35 6.97 -5.83 -13.00
N TYR A 36 6.62 -4.79 -12.25
CA TYR A 36 6.71 -4.86 -10.79
C TYR A 36 5.57 -5.68 -10.21
N VAL A 37 5.83 -6.34 -9.08
CA VAL A 37 4.81 -7.10 -8.34
C VAL A 37 4.52 -6.43 -7.00
N ARG A 38 3.25 -6.42 -6.58
CA ARG A 38 2.84 -5.98 -5.24
C ARG A 38 3.42 -6.95 -4.20
N THR A 39 4.13 -6.45 -3.21
CA THR A 39 4.79 -7.30 -2.18
C THR A 39 4.34 -7.02 -0.76
N SER A 40 3.82 -5.84 -0.49
CA SER A 40 3.23 -5.53 0.80
C SER A 40 2.24 -4.38 0.66
N CYS A 41 1.08 -4.54 1.28
CA CYS A 41 0.18 -3.45 1.61
C CYS A 41 0.05 -3.39 3.14
N ARG A 42 0.16 -2.20 3.71
CA ARG A 42 -0.07 -1.96 5.13
C ARG A 42 -1.04 -0.81 5.29
N LEU A 43 -1.94 -0.96 6.25
CA LEU A 43 -2.95 0.03 6.58
C LEU A 43 -2.89 0.33 8.08
N TRP A 44 -2.96 1.62 8.41
CA TRP A 44 -2.98 2.12 9.77
C TRP A 44 -4.19 3.03 9.97
N LEU A 45 -5.00 2.73 10.97
CA LEU A 45 -6.08 3.62 11.41
C LEU A 45 -5.48 4.80 12.19
N CYS A 46 -5.81 6.01 11.78
CA CYS A 46 -5.48 7.27 12.42
C CYS A 46 -6.53 7.63 13.48
N ARG A 47 -6.18 8.53 14.40
CA ARG A 47 -7.05 8.92 15.53
C ARG A 47 -8.34 9.60 15.08
N ASP A 48 -8.32 10.24 13.91
CA ASP A 48 -9.44 10.92 13.26
C ASP A 48 -10.40 9.97 12.53
N GLY A 49 -10.17 8.66 12.60
CA GLY A 49 -10.98 7.65 11.93
C GLY A 49 -10.59 7.41 10.47
N ARG A 50 -9.62 8.16 9.93
CA ARG A 50 -9.09 7.95 8.57
C ARG A 50 -8.00 6.89 8.58
N TYR A 51 -7.67 6.36 7.41
CA TYR A 51 -6.59 5.41 7.26
C TYR A 51 -5.40 6.00 6.50
N THR A 52 -4.21 5.52 6.85
CA THR A 52 -2.99 5.69 6.07
C THR A 52 -2.65 4.34 5.46
N ALA A 53 -2.37 4.29 4.15
CA ALA A 53 -1.90 3.08 3.49
C ALA A 53 -0.48 3.24 2.98
N ARG A 54 0.27 2.14 2.97
CA ARG A 54 1.53 2.01 2.25
C ARG A 54 1.46 0.80 1.34
N LEU A 55 1.69 1.04 0.06
CA LEU A 55 1.81 -0.01 -0.95
C LEU A 55 3.27 -0.11 -1.41
N VAL A 56 3.76 -1.33 -1.56
CA VAL A 56 5.14 -1.63 -1.93
C VAL A 56 5.16 -2.57 -3.11
N TRP A 57 5.87 -2.17 -4.16
CA TRP A 57 6.13 -2.97 -5.34
C TRP A 57 7.60 -3.35 -5.43
N ARG A 58 7.89 -4.51 -6.00
CA ARG A 58 9.26 -4.94 -6.26
C ARG A 58 9.43 -5.50 -7.66
N ASN A 59 10.61 -5.28 -8.23
CA ASN A 59 11.07 -5.92 -9.46
C ASN A 59 12.56 -6.21 -9.30
N ARG A 60 12.96 -7.49 -9.23
CA ARG A 60 14.36 -7.87 -9.01
C ARG A 60 15.27 -7.66 -10.22
N ALA A 61 14.69 -7.48 -11.41
CA ALA A 61 15.43 -7.24 -12.64
C ALA A 61 15.83 -5.76 -12.83
N HIS A 62 15.26 -4.84 -12.04
CA HIS A 62 15.52 -3.40 -12.16
C HIS A 62 16.52 -2.92 -11.11
N VAL A 63 17.32 -1.91 -11.47
CA VAL A 63 18.22 -1.21 -10.53
C VAL A 63 17.42 -0.61 -9.37
N CYS A 64 16.30 0.05 -9.67
CA CYS A 64 15.33 0.46 -8.65
C CYS A 64 14.38 -0.71 -8.34
N SER A 65 14.83 -1.62 -7.48
CA SER A 65 14.15 -2.90 -7.27
C SER A 65 12.94 -2.83 -6.34
N THR A 66 12.77 -1.74 -5.59
CA THR A 66 11.67 -1.55 -4.64
C THR A 66 11.12 -0.13 -4.76
N ILE A 67 9.82 -0.03 -5.02
CA ILE A 67 9.07 1.22 -4.99
C ILE A 67 8.10 1.15 -3.82
N SER A 68 7.95 2.24 -3.08
CA SER A 68 6.89 2.34 -2.08
C SER A 68 6.17 3.67 -2.17
N HIS A 69 4.85 3.62 -2.07
CA HIS A 69 3.97 4.78 -2.05
C HIS A 69 3.19 4.78 -0.75
N VAL A 70 3.05 5.97 -0.15
CA VAL A 70 2.28 6.18 1.09
C VAL A 70 1.20 7.20 0.80
N VAL A 71 -0.04 6.85 1.13
CA VAL A 71 -1.20 7.74 1.03
C VAL A 71 -1.82 7.90 2.40
N GLN A 72 -2.30 9.09 2.71
CA GLN A 72 -2.89 9.45 4.00
C GLN A 72 -4.31 9.96 3.79
N GLY A 73 -5.14 9.84 4.82
CA GLY A 73 -6.49 10.39 4.80
C GLY A 73 -7.51 9.54 4.05
N LEU A 74 -7.22 8.26 3.80
CA LEU A 74 -8.13 7.34 3.14
C LEU A 74 -9.38 7.10 3.98
N ILE A 75 -10.53 7.05 3.33
CA ILE A 75 -11.78 6.58 3.91
C ILE A 75 -12.07 5.24 3.25
N ILE A 76 -12.00 4.16 4.03
CA ILE A 76 -12.20 2.78 3.57
C ILE A 76 -13.46 2.28 4.28
N ALA A 77 -14.51 2.00 3.50
CA ALA A 77 -15.81 1.53 3.97
C ALA A 77 -15.86 0.00 4.04
#